data_AF-A0A838YT49-F1
#
_entry.id   AF-A0A838YT49-F1
#
_cell.length_a   1.000
_cell.length_b   1.000
_cell.length_c   1.000
_cell.angle_alpha   90.00
_cell.angle_beta   90.00
_cell.angle_gamma   90.00
#
_symmetry.space_group_name_H-M   'P 1'
#
loop_
_entity.id
_entity.type
_entity.pdbx_description
1 polymer ?
#
loop_
_entity_poly.entity_id
_entity_poly.type
_entity_poly.pdbx_seq_one_letter_code
_entity_poly.pdbx_strand_id
1 'polypeptide(L)'
;MPADGPVSLTRQTIYCFIPIMNWYAAYHIKKFRKYLLIVIIVELSLGGIHMALIPEYDSDRMFIGGEQTAENWDMDWGEMMLRTDQQLGLPSFLMIVIIEFSVTVYFIRRWSHQWNLQFT
;
A
#
# COMPACT_ATOMS: atom_id res chain seq x y z
N MET A 1 29.25 5.65 -9.99
CA MET A 1 28.92 5.71 -8.55
C MET A 1 27.64 6.52 -8.40
N PRO A 2 26.75 6.24 -7.44
CA PRO A 2 25.57 7.08 -7.30
C PRO A 2 25.97 8.49 -6.91
N ALA A 3 25.46 9.50 -7.61
CA ALA A 3 25.79 10.90 -7.37
C ALA A 3 25.29 11.41 -6.01
N ASP A 4 24.35 10.70 -5.38
CA ASP A 4 23.57 11.19 -4.24
C ASP A 4 24.14 10.81 -2.85
N GLY A 5 25.26 10.09 -2.79
CA GLY A 5 25.94 9.75 -1.53
C GLY A 5 25.15 8.80 -0.59
N PRO A 6 25.62 8.62 0.65
CA PRO A 6 24.94 7.80 1.66
C PRO A 6 23.64 8.48 2.13
N VAL A 7 22.65 7.66 2.50
CA VAL A 7 21.34 8.11 2.99
C VAL A 7 21.17 7.88 4.49
N SER A 8 20.42 8.77 5.16
CA SER A 8 20.05 8.57 6.56
C SER A 8 18.92 7.54 6.68
N LEU A 9 19.16 6.44 7.42
CA LEU A 9 18.15 5.42 7.68
C LEU A 9 16.92 5.97 8.39
N THR A 10 17.10 6.93 9.31
CA THR A 10 16.01 7.57 10.04
C THR A 10 15.14 8.40 9.10
N ARG A 11 15.73 9.22 8.23
CA ARG A 11 14.96 10.00 7.23
C ARG A 11 14.19 9.10 6.27
N GLN A 12 14.84 8.04 5.77
CA GLN A 12 14.21 7.05 4.90
C GLN A 12 13.03 6.35 5.59
N THR A 13 13.12 6.09 6.89
CA THR A 13 12.01 5.54 7.68
C THR A 13 10.87 6.53 7.82
N ILE A 14 11.15 7.82 8.09
CA ILE A 14 10.12 8.87 8.17
C ILE A 14 9.38 9.01 6.83
N TYR A 15 10.12 8.97 5.71
CA TYR A 15 9.53 9.03 4.38
C TYR A 15 8.57 7.89 4.08
N CYS A 16 8.68 6.74 4.76
CA CYS A 16 7.74 5.62 4.58
C CYS A 16 6.34 5.92 5.12
N PHE A 17 6.19 6.89 6.04
CA PHE A 17 4.90 7.25 6.65
C PHE A 17 4.17 8.37 5.92
N ILE A 18 4.83 9.04 4.97
CA ILE A 18 4.26 10.13 4.20
C ILE A 18 3.93 9.60 2.81
N PRO A 19 2.67 9.69 2.34
CA PRO A 19 2.31 9.30 0.98
C PRO A 19 3.25 9.96 -0.04
N ILE A 20 3.60 9.24 -1.12
CA ILE A 20 4.53 9.68 -2.18
C ILE A 20 6.00 9.74 -1.73
N MET A 21 6.29 10.07 -0.48
CA MET A 21 7.68 10.10 0.02
C MET A 21 8.31 8.72 0.12
N ASN A 22 7.51 7.67 0.31
CA ASN A 22 7.93 6.27 0.19
C ASN A 22 8.47 5.97 -1.22
N TRP A 23 7.88 6.55 -2.26
CA TRP A 23 8.33 6.40 -3.65
C TRP A 23 9.62 7.17 -3.89
N TYR A 24 9.72 8.38 -3.35
CA TYR A 24 10.94 9.17 -3.36
C TYR A 24 12.10 8.42 -2.66
N ALA A 25 11.85 7.87 -1.48
CA ALA A 25 12.79 7.04 -0.72
C ALA A 25 13.33 5.88 -1.57
N ALA A 26 12.43 5.13 -2.23
CA ALA A 26 12.80 4.03 -3.11
C ALA A 26 13.57 4.49 -4.36
N TYR A 27 13.19 5.63 -4.94
CA TYR A 27 13.85 6.22 -6.10
C TYR A 27 15.28 6.65 -5.78
N HIS A 28 15.48 7.30 -4.63
CA HIS A 28 16.77 7.82 -4.18
C HIS A 28 17.84 6.74 -3.98
N ILE A 29 17.43 5.49 -3.69
CA ILE A 29 18.33 4.33 -3.56
C ILE A 29 18.28 3.39 -4.78
N LYS A 30 17.71 3.85 -5.90
CA LYS A 30 17.56 3.10 -7.17
C LYS A 30 16.83 1.76 -7.02
N LYS A 31 15.87 1.68 -6.10
CA LYS A 31 15.01 0.49 -5.88
C LYS A 31 13.56 0.70 -6.27
N PHE A 32 13.19 1.85 -6.83
CA PHE A 32 11.82 2.20 -7.20
C PHE A 32 11.07 1.10 -7.95
N ARG A 33 11.62 0.52 -9.03
CA ARG A 33 10.95 -0.57 -9.78
C ARG A 33 10.67 -1.81 -8.93
N LYS A 34 11.64 -2.19 -8.08
CA LYS A 34 11.50 -3.34 -7.18
C LYS A 34 10.49 -3.05 -6.07
N TYR A 35 10.51 -1.83 -5.56
CA TYR A 35 9.53 -1.35 -4.59
C TYR A 35 8.11 -1.39 -5.15
N LEU A 36 7.91 -0.80 -6.34
CA LEU A 36 6.61 -0.76 -7.02
C LEU A 36 6.03 -2.17 -7.22
N LEU A 37 6.85 -3.13 -7.66
CA LEU A 37 6.42 -4.51 -7.82
C LEU A 37 6.00 -5.15 -6.49
N ILE A 38 6.73 -4.88 -5.40
CA ILE A 38 6.37 -5.39 -4.07
C ILE A 38 5.06 -4.76 -3.59
N VAL A 39 4.89 -3.45 -3.75
CA VAL A 39 3.66 -2.74 -3.36
C VAL A 39 2.46 -3.30 -4.11
N ILE A 40 2.54 -3.43 -5.44
CA ILE A 40 1.46 -4.01 -6.26
C ILE A 40 1.08 -5.41 -5.77
N ILE A 41 2.08 -6.28 -5.52
CA ILE A 41 1.81 -7.65 -5.03
C ILE A 41 1.14 -7.62 -3.65
N VAL A 42 1.63 -6.78 -2.74
CA VAL A 42 1.09 -6.66 -1.38
C VAL A 42 -0.33 -6.12 -1.41
N GLU A 43 -0.60 -5.04 -2.15
CA GLU A 43 -1.93 -4.45 -2.30
C GLU A 43 -2.92 -5.44 -2.93
N LEU A 44 -2.55 -6.13 -4.01
CA LEU A 44 -3.42 -7.12 -4.63
C LEU A 44 -3.71 -8.30 -3.70
N SER A 45 -2.69 -8.75 -2.94
CA SER A 45 -2.86 -9.86 -1.98
C SER A 45 -3.75 -9.46 -0.81
N LEU A 46 -3.50 -8.30 -0.21
CA LEU A 46 -4.28 -7.79 0.92
C LEU A 46 -5.71 -7.44 0.50
N GLY A 47 -5.89 -6.84 -0.68
CA GLY A 47 -7.20 -6.57 -1.27
C GLY A 47 -7.98 -7.86 -1.54
N GLY A 48 -7.33 -8.88 -2.10
CA GLY A 48 -7.95 -10.20 -2.30
C GLY A 48 -8.38 -10.86 -0.99
N ILE A 49 -7.53 -10.81 0.05
CA ILE A 49 -7.86 -11.31 1.39
C ILE A 49 -9.03 -10.52 1.99
N HIS A 50 -9.01 -9.19 1.89
CA HIS A 50 -10.08 -8.33 2.38
C HIS A 50 -11.42 -8.68 1.73
N MET A 51 -11.43 -8.93 0.41
CA MET A 51 -12.62 -9.37 -0.32
C MET A 51 -13.06 -10.78 0.07
N ALA A 52 -12.13 -11.72 0.31
CA ALA A 52 -12.44 -13.12 0.61
C ALA A 52 -12.92 -13.37 2.05
N LEU A 53 -12.50 -12.55 3.01
CA LEU A 53 -12.88 -12.69 4.42
C LEU A 53 -14.31 -12.21 4.73
N ILE A 54 -15.03 -11.72 3.71
CA ILE A 54 -16.32 -11.07 3.89
C ILE A 54 -17.38 -11.88 3.12
N PRO A 55 -18.29 -12.59 3.82
CA PRO A 55 -19.33 -13.40 3.19
C PRO A 55 -20.34 -12.50 2.46
N GLU A 56 -20.59 -12.82 1.19
CA GLU A 56 -21.66 -12.30 0.33
C GLU A 56 -21.84 -10.77 0.35
N TYR A 57 -20.91 -10.07 -0.29
CA TYR A 57 -21.35 -8.95 -1.12
C TYR A 57 -22.02 -9.56 -2.35
N ASP A 58 -23.35 -9.66 -2.28
CA ASP A 58 -24.29 -10.00 -3.36
C ASP A 58 -23.61 -10.00 -4.75
N SER A 59 -23.16 -11.17 -5.19
CA SER A 59 -22.40 -11.33 -6.45
C SER A 59 -23.20 -10.83 -7.65
N ASP A 60 -24.51 -10.71 -7.51
CA ASP A 60 -25.42 -10.17 -8.51
C ASP A 60 -25.21 -8.65 -8.70
N ARG A 61 -24.86 -7.88 -7.67
CA ARG A 61 -24.62 -6.43 -7.81
C ARG A 61 -23.30 -6.09 -8.51
N MET A 62 -22.32 -6.99 -8.46
CA MET A 62 -21.02 -6.78 -9.10
C MET A 62 -21.08 -7.05 -10.61
N PHE A 63 -22.01 -7.89 -11.07
CA PHE A 63 -22.22 -8.19 -12.50
C PHE A 63 -23.34 -7.35 -13.14
N ILE A 64 -24.36 -6.93 -12.37
CA ILE A 64 -25.46 -6.06 -12.83
C ILE A 64 -25.08 -4.56 -12.81
N GLY A 65 -24.03 -4.18 -12.07
CA GLY A 65 -23.50 -2.82 -12.00
C GLY A 65 -22.89 -2.27 -13.30
N GLY A 66 -22.81 -3.07 -14.36
CA GLY A 66 -22.43 -2.60 -15.69
C GLY A 66 -23.53 -1.84 -16.43
N GLU A 67 -24.81 -2.00 -16.05
CA GLU A 67 -25.93 -1.52 -16.87
C GLU A 67 -26.94 -0.63 -16.13
N GLN A 68 -26.90 -0.50 -14.78
CA GLN A 68 -27.91 0.27 -14.03
C GLN A 68 -27.42 1.42 -13.14
N THR A 69 -26.13 1.78 -13.11
CA THR A 69 -25.59 2.76 -12.14
C THR A 69 -24.94 4.00 -12.78
N ALA A 70 -25.24 4.31 -14.04
CA ALA A 70 -24.73 5.53 -14.67
C ALA A 70 -25.29 6.84 -14.08
N GLU A 71 -26.38 6.80 -13.29
CA GLU A 71 -27.05 8.00 -12.77
C GLU A 71 -26.67 8.39 -11.32
N ASN A 72 -26.07 7.52 -10.51
CA ASN A 72 -25.68 7.82 -9.12
C ASN A 72 -24.23 7.40 -8.86
N TRP A 73 -23.28 8.29 -9.16
CA TRP A 73 -21.85 8.12 -8.87
C TRP A 73 -21.46 8.67 -7.48
N ASP A 74 -22.42 8.80 -6.56
CA ASP A 74 -22.14 9.08 -5.15
C ASP A 74 -21.66 7.80 -4.47
N MET A 75 -20.47 7.35 -4.87
CA MET A 75 -19.75 6.26 -4.22
C MET A 75 -19.10 6.83 -2.96
N ASP A 76 -19.63 6.45 -1.79
CA ASP A 76 -19.00 6.78 -0.51
C ASP A 76 -17.73 5.92 -0.34
N TRP A 77 -16.61 6.49 -0.79
CA TRP A 77 -15.28 5.89 -0.66
C TRP A 77 -14.90 5.62 0.81
N GLY A 78 -15.43 6.40 1.76
CA GLY A 78 -15.18 6.21 3.18
C GLY A 78 -15.86 4.94 3.68
N GLU A 79 -17.14 4.77 3.37
CA GLU A 79 -17.87 3.55 3.69
C GLU A 79 -17.28 2.34 2.96
N MET A 80 -16.91 2.48 1.68
CA MET A 80 -16.30 1.39 0.91
C MET A 80 -14.92 0.96 1.44
N MET A 81 -14.06 1.91 1.81
CA MET A 81 -12.70 1.60 2.31
C MET A 81 -12.69 1.18 3.77
N LEU A 82 -13.50 1.81 4.62
CA LEU A 82 -13.51 1.55 6.06
C LEU A 82 -14.52 0.46 6.46
N ARG A 83 -15.50 0.17 5.58
CA ARG A 83 -16.59 -0.79 5.79
C ARG A 83 -17.19 -0.67 7.18
N THR A 84 -17.59 0.55 7.54
CA THR A 84 -18.16 0.86 8.86
C THR A 84 -19.49 0.15 9.12
N ASP A 85 -20.13 -0.35 8.06
CA ASP A 85 -21.31 -1.22 8.08
C ASP A 85 -21.01 -2.64 8.60
N GLN A 86 -19.74 -3.08 8.59
CA GLN A 86 -19.33 -4.41 9.01
C GLN A 86 -18.47 -4.41 10.27
N GLN A 87 -18.75 -5.34 11.19
CA GLN A 87 -18.03 -5.48 12.46
C GLN A 87 -16.51 -5.65 12.31
N LEU A 88 -16.06 -6.28 11.20
CA LEU A 88 -14.65 -6.51 10.89
C LEU A 88 -14.04 -5.51 9.89
N GLY A 89 -14.81 -4.53 9.39
CA GLY A 89 -14.35 -3.56 8.39
C GLY A 89 -13.15 -2.74 8.88
N LEU A 90 -13.37 -1.88 9.89
CA LEU A 90 -12.32 -1.04 10.44
C LEU A 90 -11.11 -1.83 11.00
N PRO A 91 -11.28 -2.94 11.77
CA PRO A 91 -10.15 -3.75 12.22
C PRO A 91 -9.32 -4.35 11.07
N SER A 92 -9.97 -4.88 10.02
CA SER A 92 -9.26 -5.46 8.88
C SER A 92 -8.52 -4.41 8.06
N PHE A 93 -9.13 -3.23 7.86
CA PHE A 93 -8.47 -2.09 7.22
C PHE A 93 -7.21 -1.64 7.98
N LEU A 94 -7.30 -1.46 9.30
CA LEU A 94 -6.15 -1.10 10.12
C LEU A 94 -5.04 -2.16 10.06
N MET A 95 -5.41 -3.45 10.06
CA MET A 95 -4.44 -4.54 9.91
C MET A 95 -3.71 -4.47 8.56
N ILE A 96 -4.42 -4.21 7.46
CA ILE A 96 -3.84 -4.03 6.12
C ILE A 96 -2.82 -2.89 6.13
N VAL A 97 -3.20 -1.73 6.66
CA VAL A 97 -2.32 -0.55 6.76
C VAL A 97 -1.06 -0.85 7.59
N ILE A 98 -1.20 -1.54 8.72
CA ILE A 98 -0.06 -1.92 9.57
C ILE A 98 0.90 -2.86 8.82
N ILE A 99 0.37 -3.87 8.12
CA ILE A 99 1.18 -4.82 7.35
C ILE A 99 1.91 -4.07 6.23
N GLU A 100 1.21 -3.23 5.48
CA GLU A 100 1.77 -2.47 4.37
C GLU A 100 2.90 -1.55 4.81
N PHE A 101 2.70 -0.78 5.90
CA PHE A 101 3.74 0.07 6.47
C PHE A 101 4.93 -0.75 6.97
N SER A 102 4.69 -1.86 7.65
CA SER A 102 5.75 -2.73 8.17
C SER A 102 6.62 -3.27 7.04
N VAL A 103 6.00 -3.74 5.95
CA VAL A 103 6.69 -4.24 4.76
C VAL A 103 7.49 -3.12 4.08
N THR A 104 6.88 -1.95 3.89
CA THR A 104 7.55 -0.79 3.29
C THR A 104 8.78 -0.37 4.09
N VAL A 105 8.62 -0.16 5.40
CA VAL A 105 9.73 0.25 6.28
C VAL A 105 10.85 -0.79 6.26
N TYR A 106 10.52 -2.09 6.34
CA TYR A 106 11.52 -3.16 6.30
C TYR A 106 12.37 -3.11 5.02
N PHE A 107 11.73 -3.06 3.84
CA PHE A 107 12.45 -3.07 2.58
C PHE A 107 13.26 -1.80 2.34
N ILE A 108 12.68 -0.62 2.59
CA ILE A 108 13.37 0.66 2.43
C ILE A 108 14.58 0.73 3.36
N ARG A 109 14.44 0.35 4.64
CA ARG A 109 15.55 0.37 5.59
C ARG A 109 16.64 -0.62 5.21
N ARG A 110 16.28 -1.84 4.81
CA ARG A 110 17.23 -2.85 4.34
C ARG A 110 18.00 -2.38 3.10
N TRP A 111 17.32 -1.84 2.10
CA TRP A 111 17.97 -1.36 0.89
C TRP A 111 18.78 -0.10 1.12
N SER A 112 18.33 0.80 1.99
CA SER A 112 19.10 1.99 2.38
C SER A 112 20.39 1.61 3.09
N HIS A 113 20.37 0.58 3.93
CA HIS A 113 21.58 0.05 4.54
C HIS A 113 22.54 -0.52 3.48
N GLN A 114 22.02 -1.36 2.56
CA GLN A 114 22.82 -1.92 1.45
C GLN A 114 23.38 -0.85 0.51
N TRP A 115 22.67 0.26 0.34
CA TRP A 115 23.14 1.41 -0.41
C TRP A 115 24.34 2.08 0.27
N ASN A 116 24.22 2.34 1.57
CA ASN A 116 25.27 2.99 2.35
C ASN A 116 26.57 2.18 2.38
N LEU A 117 26.49 0.85 2.38
CA LEU A 117 27.67 -0.03 2.29
C LEU A 117 28.50 0.15 1.01
N GLN A 118 28.00 0.87 -0.01
CA GLN A 118 28.77 1.17 -1.22
C GLN A 118 29.70 2.39 -1.04
N PHE A 119 29.57 3.11 0.06
CA PHE A 119 30.33 4.33 0.38
C PHE A 119 31.24 4.16 1.60
N THR A 120 31.30 2.95 2.16
CA THR A 120 32.18 2.54 3.26
C THR A 120 33.23 1.60 2.71
#